data_AF-A0A0Q5IV37-F1
#
_entry.id   AF-A0A0Q5IV37-F1
#
_cell.length_a   1.000
_cell.length_b   1.000
_cell.length_c   1.000
_cell.angle_alpha   90.00
_cell.angle_beta   90.00
_cell.angle_gamma   90.00
#
_symmetry.space_group_name_H-M   'P 1'
#
loop_
_entity.id
_entity.type
_entity.pdbx_description
1 polymer ?
#
loop_
_entity_poly.entity_id
_entity_poly.type
_entity_poly.pdbx_seq_one_letter_code
_entity_poly.pdbx_strand_id
1 'polypeptide(L)'
;MSPKRKKPAPTIGVNSPAPPPLSGDPILRTVSRAAFALVMLFALLLLWRGHNAPGGGFIAGLMTVAALLLHRIATGRSALRVPPLTLIPFGVALSVLTGLVPYLLGQPFLKTAYGYITTPLTGEFEWATALIFDIGVYLTVVGSGLSIAENLAEVHPTERVEEDE
;
A
#
# COMPACT_ATOMS: atom_id res chain seq x y z
N MET A 1 -17.90 40.07 55.03
CA MET A 1 -17.17 38.86 54.59
C MET A 1 -17.36 38.76 53.08
N SER A 2 -16.48 39.40 52.30
CA SER A 2 -16.66 39.57 50.85
C SER A 2 -16.13 38.34 50.09
N PRO A 3 -16.86 37.81 49.10
CA PRO A 3 -16.44 36.62 48.37
C PRO A 3 -15.27 36.97 47.45
N LYS A 4 -14.18 36.18 47.52
CA LYS A 4 -13.05 36.26 46.59
C LYS A 4 -13.55 35.93 45.18
N ARG A 5 -13.52 36.90 44.26
CA ARG A 5 -13.71 36.68 42.81
C ARG A 5 -12.66 35.66 42.33
N LYS A 6 -13.09 34.46 41.95
CA LYS A 6 -12.29 33.51 41.17
C LYS A 6 -11.92 34.19 39.85
N LYS A 7 -10.62 34.23 39.52
CA LYS A 7 -10.16 34.65 38.19
C LYS A 7 -10.77 33.68 37.15
N PRO A 8 -11.35 34.17 36.04
CA PRO A 8 -11.84 33.30 34.98
C PRO A 8 -10.67 32.49 34.39
N ALA A 9 -10.94 31.23 34.07
CA ALA A 9 -9.98 30.35 33.40
C ALA A 9 -9.57 30.97 32.05
N PRO A 10 -8.32 30.76 31.58
CA PRO A 10 -7.88 31.27 30.30
C PRO A 10 -8.77 30.70 29.20
N THR A 11 -9.53 31.56 28.54
CA THR A 11 -10.30 31.23 27.34
C THR A 11 -9.27 30.85 26.27
N ILE A 12 -9.17 29.56 25.93
CA ILE A 12 -8.34 29.13 24.81
C ILE A 12 -8.95 29.77 23.56
N GLY A 13 -8.27 30.80 23.05
CA GLY A 13 -8.72 31.50 21.87
C GLY A 13 -8.87 30.52 20.71
N VAL A 14 -10.05 30.56 20.07
CA VAL A 14 -10.44 29.83 18.85
C VAL A 14 -9.49 30.09 17.66
N ASN A 15 -8.50 30.98 17.84
CA ASN A 15 -7.52 31.40 16.84
C ASN A 15 -6.11 30.84 17.08
N SER A 16 -5.98 29.63 17.64
CA SER A 16 -4.70 28.94 17.58
C SER A 16 -4.41 28.60 16.11
N PRO A 17 -3.28 29.05 15.53
CA PRO A 17 -2.97 28.71 14.15
C PRO A 17 -2.96 27.19 14.02
N ALA A 18 -3.70 26.65 13.06
CA ALA A 18 -3.74 25.23 12.79
C ALA A 18 -2.29 24.72 12.67
N PRO A 19 -1.95 23.57 13.27
CA PRO A 19 -0.60 23.03 13.16
C PRO A 19 -0.22 22.92 11.68
N PRO A 20 1.02 23.29 11.31
CA PRO A 20 1.44 23.27 9.92
C PRO A 20 1.22 21.87 9.34
N PRO A 21 0.77 21.76 8.09
CA PRO A 21 0.53 20.46 7.47
C PRO A 21 1.80 19.61 7.56
N LEU A 22 1.64 18.35 7.98
CA LEU A 22 2.75 17.39 8.16
C LEU A 22 3.62 17.24 6.89
N SER A 23 3.09 17.61 5.73
CA SER A 23 3.76 17.65 4.43
C SER A 23 5.01 18.52 4.39
N GLY A 24 5.17 19.45 5.35
CA GLY A 24 6.31 20.36 5.45
C GLY A 24 7.44 19.89 6.38
N ASP A 25 7.27 18.81 7.14
CA ASP A 25 8.26 18.38 8.14
C ASP A 25 9.49 17.73 7.47
N PRO A 26 10.70 18.33 7.60
CA PRO A 26 11.91 17.81 6.99
C PRO A 26 12.34 16.46 7.57
N ILE A 27 12.05 16.18 8.83
CA ILE A 27 12.35 14.91 9.50
C ILE A 27 11.47 13.82 8.90
N LEU A 28 10.15 14.03 8.87
CA LEU A 28 9.20 13.08 8.29
C LEU A 28 9.55 12.76 6.84
N ARG A 29 9.88 13.78 6.04
CA ARG A 29 10.24 13.61 4.63
C ARG A 29 11.52 12.80 4.44
N THR A 30 12.52 12.99 5.30
CA THR A 30 13.79 12.27 5.24
C THR A 30 13.62 10.81 5.66
N VAL A 31 12.94 10.57 6.79
CA VAL A 31 12.68 9.22 7.30
C VAL A 31 11.77 8.44 6.35
N SER A 32 10.70 9.06 5.83
CA SER A 32 9.78 8.45 4.87
C SER A 32 10.49 8.01 3.58
N ARG A 33 11.45 8.79 3.06
CA ARG A 33 12.24 8.39 1.89
C ARG A 33 13.06 7.13 2.13
N ALA A 34 13.73 7.03 3.28
CA ALA A 34 14.51 5.84 3.65
C ALA A 34 13.61 4.62 3.88
N ALA A 35 12.52 4.81 4.64
CA ALA A 35 11.53 3.78 4.91
C ALA A 35 10.87 3.27 3.62
N PHE A 36 10.49 4.17 2.70
CA PHE A 36 9.93 3.82 1.40
C PHE A 36 10.87 2.89 0.63
N ALA A 37 12.15 3.24 0.49
CA ALA A 37 13.11 2.40 -0.22
C ALA A 37 13.27 1.02 0.43
N LEU A 38 13.36 0.97 1.76
CA LEU A 38 13.52 -0.28 2.50
C LEU A 38 12.28 -1.18 2.39
N VAL A 39 11.09 -0.62 2.58
CA VAL A 39 9.83 -1.38 2.52
C VAL A 39 9.55 -1.85 1.08
N MET A 40 9.85 -1.03 0.07
CA MET A 40 9.72 -1.46 -1.34
C MET A 40 10.66 -2.62 -1.65
N LEU A 41 11.91 -2.57 -1.18
CA LEU A 41 12.84 -3.69 -1.32
C LEU A 41 12.32 -4.96 -0.62
N PHE A 42 11.80 -4.80 0.59
CA PHE A 42 11.25 -5.91 1.37
C PHE A 42 9.98 -6.50 0.71
N ALA A 43 9.09 -5.67 0.17
CA ALA A 43 7.92 -6.10 -0.58
C ALA A 43 8.30 -6.93 -1.81
N LEU A 44 9.31 -6.49 -2.57
CA LEU A 44 9.84 -7.24 -3.70
C LEU A 44 10.44 -8.59 -3.28
N LEU A 45 11.15 -8.62 -2.15
CA LEU A 45 11.66 -9.88 -1.56
C LEU A 45 10.53 -10.83 -1.15
N LEU A 46 9.46 -10.32 -0.54
CA LEU A 46 8.30 -11.13 -0.15
C LEU A 46 7.55 -11.68 -1.37
N LEU A 47 7.43 -10.88 -2.43
CA LEU A 47 6.84 -11.33 -3.69
C LEU A 47 7.67 -12.46 -4.31
N TRP A 48 8.99 -12.27 -4.38
CA TRP A 48 9.91 -13.25 -4.93
C TRP A 48 9.94 -14.54 -4.12
N ARG A 49 9.93 -14.45 -2.78
CA ARG A 49 9.98 -15.62 -1.90
C ARG A 49 8.68 -16.42 -1.84
N GLY A 50 7.57 -15.89 -2.35
CA GLY A 50 6.23 -16.47 -2.23
C GLY A 50 6.09 -17.90 -2.72
N HIS A 51 6.96 -18.34 -3.64
CA HIS A 51 6.93 -19.70 -4.16
C HIS A 51 7.64 -20.74 -3.27
N ASN A 52 8.59 -20.35 -2.42
CA ASN A 52 9.44 -21.28 -1.65
C ASN A 52 9.41 -21.07 -0.13
N ALA A 53 8.86 -19.95 0.36
CA ALA A 53 8.86 -19.57 1.77
C ALA A 53 7.62 -18.72 2.10
N PRO A 54 7.29 -18.48 3.38
CA PRO A 54 6.23 -17.53 3.72
C PRO A 54 6.47 -16.17 3.06
N GLY A 55 5.47 -15.71 2.31
CA GLY A 55 5.53 -14.56 1.41
C GLY A 55 4.33 -14.54 0.45
N GLY A 56 4.52 -13.95 -0.74
CA GLY A 56 3.54 -13.96 -1.83
C GLY A 56 3.00 -12.59 -2.22
N GLY A 57 2.13 -12.58 -3.23
CA GLY A 57 1.61 -11.36 -3.85
C GLY A 57 0.81 -10.47 -2.92
N PHE A 58 0.03 -11.07 -2.01
CA PHE A 58 -0.86 -10.33 -1.12
C PHE A 58 -0.10 -9.49 -0.10
N ILE A 59 0.79 -10.09 0.69
CA ILE A 59 1.56 -9.37 1.72
C ILE A 59 2.53 -8.36 1.10
N ALA A 60 3.16 -8.71 -0.03
CA ALA A 60 3.98 -7.77 -0.79
C ALA A 60 3.17 -6.55 -1.26
N GLY A 61 1.93 -6.77 -1.70
CA GLY A 61 1.01 -5.71 -2.09
C GLY A 61 0.67 -4.78 -0.92
N LEU A 62 0.33 -5.34 0.24
CA LEU A 62 0.03 -4.56 1.45
C LEU A 62 1.22 -3.71 1.92
N MET A 63 2.43 -4.29 1.92
CA MET A 63 3.65 -3.54 2.24
C MET A 63 3.89 -2.38 1.26
N THR A 64 3.64 -2.62 -0.02
CA THR A 64 3.74 -1.58 -1.06
C THR A 64 2.71 -0.47 -0.85
N VAL A 65 1.47 -0.80 -0.52
CA VAL A 65 0.41 0.18 -0.20
C VAL A 65 0.84 1.03 1.00
N ALA A 66 1.34 0.42 2.07
CA ALA A 66 1.82 1.14 3.24
C ALA A 66 2.98 2.09 2.91
N ALA A 67 3.96 1.64 2.13
CA ALA A 67 5.08 2.46 1.68
C ALA A 67 4.62 3.65 0.83
N LEU A 68 3.75 3.42 -0.15
CA LEU A 68 3.22 4.46 -1.03
C LEU A 68 2.37 5.50 -0.27
N LEU A 69 1.56 5.06 0.69
CA LEU A 69 0.80 5.95 1.56
C LEU A 69 1.70 6.80 2.45
N LEU A 70 2.70 6.19 3.09
CA LEU A 70 3.69 6.91 3.89
C LEU A 70 4.44 7.97 3.04
N HIS A 71 4.77 7.63 1.79
CA HIS A 71 5.37 8.58 0.85
C HIS A 71 4.43 9.73 0.50
N ARG A 72 3.15 9.43 0.21
CA ARG A 72 2.14 10.43 -0.13
C ARG A 72 1.87 11.39 1.02
N ILE A 73 1.76 10.89 2.25
CA ILE A 73 1.57 11.73 3.45
C ILE A 73 2.78 12.64 3.67
N ALA A 74 4.00 12.09 3.58
CA ALA A 74 5.23 12.84 3.86
C ALA A 74 5.62 13.86 2.79
N THR A 75 5.19 13.67 1.53
CA THR A 75 5.58 14.53 0.41
C THR A 75 4.43 15.32 -0.22
N GLY A 76 3.19 14.96 0.11
CA GLY A 76 1.98 15.47 -0.55
C GLY A 76 1.81 14.99 -2.00
N ARG A 77 2.68 14.09 -2.50
CA ARG A 77 2.69 13.65 -3.90
C ARG A 77 2.54 12.13 -3.99
N SER A 78 1.79 11.68 -5.00
CA SER A 78 1.78 10.25 -5.32
C SER A 78 3.10 9.84 -5.98
N ALA A 79 3.62 8.69 -5.59
CA ALA A 79 4.75 8.05 -6.26
C ALA A 79 4.32 7.27 -7.52
N LEU A 80 3.04 6.89 -7.61
CA LEU A 80 2.49 6.24 -8.79
C LEU A 80 2.11 7.28 -9.85
N ARG A 81 2.46 6.98 -11.10
CA ARG A 81 2.12 7.80 -12.27
C ARG A 81 0.80 7.41 -12.93
N VAL A 82 0.23 6.28 -12.52
CA VAL A 82 -1.03 5.74 -13.06
C VAL A 82 -2.09 5.71 -11.96
N PRO A 83 -3.38 5.87 -12.29
CA PRO A 83 -4.44 5.76 -11.30
C PRO A 83 -4.46 4.34 -10.69
N PRO A 84 -4.47 4.18 -9.36
CA PRO A 84 -4.39 2.85 -8.74
C PRO A 84 -5.53 1.92 -9.18
N LEU A 85 -6.71 2.48 -9.44
CA LEU A 85 -7.88 1.74 -9.91
C LEU A 85 -7.61 0.96 -11.21
N THR A 86 -6.72 1.47 -12.08
CA THR A 86 -6.35 0.80 -13.33
C THR A 86 -5.57 -0.50 -13.11
N LEU A 87 -4.88 -0.65 -11.98
CA LEU A 87 -4.09 -1.85 -11.68
C LEU A 87 -4.97 -3.08 -11.41
N ILE A 88 -6.19 -2.87 -10.93
CA ILE A 88 -7.14 -3.93 -10.54
C ILE A 88 -7.50 -4.84 -11.73
N PRO A 89 -8.05 -4.34 -12.86
CA PRO A 89 -8.41 -5.20 -13.97
C PRO A 89 -7.20 -5.93 -14.57
N PHE A 90 -6.02 -5.30 -14.61
CA PHE A 90 -4.81 -5.98 -15.08
C PHE A 90 -4.38 -7.10 -14.13
N GLY A 91 -4.41 -6.86 -12.82
CA GLY A 91 -4.09 -7.87 -11.83
C GLY A 91 -5.02 -9.08 -11.87
N VAL A 92 -6.34 -8.82 -11.90
CA VAL A 92 -7.36 -9.87 -12.00
C VAL A 92 -7.22 -10.65 -13.30
N ALA A 93 -7.06 -9.96 -14.44
CA ALA A 93 -6.87 -10.62 -15.73
C ALA A 93 -5.63 -11.53 -15.72
N LEU A 94 -4.51 -11.05 -15.17
CA LEU A 94 -3.28 -11.83 -15.08
C LEU A 94 -3.45 -13.09 -14.20
N SER A 95 -4.09 -12.96 -13.04
CA SER A 95 -4.37 -14.10 -12.15
C SER A 95 -5.29 -15.13 -12.80
N VAL A 96 -6.36 -14.69 -13.48
CA VAL A 96 -7.29 -15.57 -14.18
C VAL A 96 -6.59 -16.28 -15.35
N LEU A 97 -5.84 -15.55 -16.17
CA LEU A 97 -5.09 -16.13 -17.30
C LEU A 97 -4.09 -17.18 -16.84
N THR A 98 -3.40 -16.93 -15.72
CA THR A 98 -2.43 -17.89 -15.16
C THR A 98 -3.10 -19.21 -14.78
N GLY A 99 -4.31 -19.17 -14.21
CA GLY A 99 -5.08 -20.38 -13.92
C GLY A 99 -5.73 -21.03 -15.14
N LEU A 100 -6.12 -20.22 -16.13
CA LEU A 100 -6.82 -20.67 -17.34
C LEU A 100 -5.90 -21.39 -18.33
N VAL A 101 -4.62 -20.99 -18.44
CA VAL A 101 -3.67 -21.62 -19.37
C VAL A 101 -3.52 -23.13 -19.14
N PRO A 102 -3.25 -23.64 -17.91
CA PRO A 102 -3.22 -25.07 -17.65
C PRO A 102 -4.54 -25.78 -17.96
N TYR A 103 -5.67 -25.12 -17.67
CA TYR A 103 -7.01 -25.65 -17.92
C TYR A 103 -7.27 -25.90 -19.41
N LEU A 104 -6.91 -24.93 -20.26
CA LEU A 104 -7.03 -25.06 -21.72
C LEU A 104 -6.10 -26.15 -22.30
N LEU A 105 -5.02 -26.49 -21.58
CA LEU A 105 -4.10 -27.58 -21.92
C LEU A 105 -4.55 -28.95 -21.36
N GLY A 106 -5.78 -29.06 -20.86
CA GLY A 106 -6.35 -30.30 -20.33
C GLY A 106 -5.86 -30.67 -18.92
N GLN A 107 -5.23 -29.75 -18.21
CA GLN A 107 -4.81 -29.93 -16.82
C GLN A 107 -5.81 -29.29 -15.84
N PRO A 108 -5.73 -29.60 -14.53
CA PRO A 108 -6.54 -28.89 -13.53
C PRO A 108 -6.29 -27.38 -13.55
N PHE A 109 -7.34 -26.59 -13.31
CA PHE A 109 -7.25 -25.14 -13.15
C PHE A 109 -6.28 -24.76 -12.04
N LEU A 110 -5.51 -23.67 -12.22
CA LEU A 110 -4.44 -23.22 -11.30
C LEU A 110 -3.31 -24.25 -11.07
N LYS A 111 -3.14 -25.24 -11.95
CA LYS A 111 -1.98 -26.12 -11.86
C LYS A 111 -0.70 -25.33 -12.14
N THR A 112 0.12 -25.21 -11.11
CA THR A 112 1.45 -24.58 -11.20
C THR A 112 2.41 -25.47 -11.98
N ALA A 113 2.86 -24.99 -13.13
CA ALA A 113 4.07 -25.51 -13.77
C ALA A 113 5.31 -24.95 -13.07
N TYR A 114 6.26 -25.83 -12.75
CA TYR A 114 7.59 -25.51 -12.22
C TYR A 114 8.64 -26.10 -13.16
N GLY A 115 9.75 -25.39 -13.35
CA GLY A 115 10.87 -25.84 -14.16
C GLY A 115 12.20 -25.35 -13.58
N TYR A 116 13.29 -25.99 -13.99
CA TYR A 116 14.65 -25.66 -13.58
C TYR A 116 15.40 -25.12 -14.80
N ILE A 117 15.89 -23.87 -14.78
CA ILE A 117 16.98 -23.44 -15.66
C ILE A 117 18.27 -23.62 -14.90
N THR A 118 19.20 -24.38 -15.44
CA THR A 118 20.60 -24.29 -15.01
C THR A 118 21.28 -23.17 -15.78
N THR A 119 21.65 -22.09 -15.09
CA THR A 119 22.44 -21.00 -15.69
C THR A 119 23.86 -21.06 -15.11
N PRO A 120 24.93 -20.91 -15.92
CA PRO A 120 26.31 -20.96 -15.43
C PRO A 120 26.64 -19.93 -14.33
N LEU A 121 25.83 -18.86 -14.21
CA LEU A 121 26.06 -17.75 -13.29
C LEU A 121 25.30 -17.89 -11.96
N THR A 122 24.18 -18.60 -11.93
CA THR A 122 23.24 -18.65 -10.78
C THR A 122 22.92 -20.06 -10.29
N GLY A 123 23.39 -21.11 -10.96
CA GLY A 123 23.05 -22.50 -10.63
C GLY A 123 21.66 -22.89 -11.14
N GLU A 124 20.98 -23.81 -10.43
CA GLU A 124 19.60 -24.22 -10.73
C GLU A 124 18.62 -23.12 -10.29
N PHE A 125 18.03 -22.42 -11.25
CA PHE A 125 16.95 -21.47 -11.04
C PHE A 125 15.63 -22.20 -11.19
N GLU A 126 14.87 -22.31 -10.10
CA GLU A 126 13.47 -22.76 -10.12
C GLU A 126 12.56 -21.59 -10.47
N TRP A 127 11.72 -21.77 -11.48
CA TRP A 127 10.78 -20.78 -11.94
C TRP A 127 9.43 -21.46 -12.00
N ALA A 128 8.50 -20.87 -11.24
CA ALA A 128 7.15 -21.37 -11.06
C ALA A 128 6.17 -20.35 -11.64
N THR A 129 5.23 -20.83 -12.44
CA THR A 129 4.08 -20.03 -12.91
C THR A 129 3.25 -19.44 -11.76
N ALA A 130 3.40 -19.97 -10.54
CA ALA A 130 2.85 -19.41 -9.30
C ALA A 130 3.28 -17.95 -9.08
N LEU A 131 4.50 -17.56 -9.48
CA LEU A 131 4.96 -16.18 -9.36
C LEU A 131 4.13 -15.22 -10.23
N ILE A 132 3.69 -15.65 -11.41
CA ILE A 132 2.84 -14.84 -12.31
C ILE A 132 1.46 -14.63 -11.68
N PHE A 133 0.90 -15.68 -11.07
CA PHE A 133 -0.34 -15.57 -10.31
C PHE A 133 -0.20 -14.58 -9.15
N ASP A 134 0.88 -14.67 -8.38
CA ASP A 134 1.21 -13.75 -7.28
C ASP A 134 1.38 -12.30 -7.76
N ILE A 135 1.97 -12.07 -8.93
CA ILE A 135 2.06 -10.73 -9.53
C ILE A 135 0.65 -10.18 -9.83
N GLY A 136 -0.26 -11.01 -10.34
CA GLY A 136 -1.66 -10.61 -10.55
C GLY A 136 -2.37 -10.22 -9.26
N VAL A 137 -2.18 -11.02 -8.20
CA VAL A 137 -2.70 -10.72 -6.85
C VAL A 137 -2.09 -9.43 -6.31
N TYR A 138 -0.77 -9.25 -6.43
CA TYR A 138 -0.04 -8.06 -6.00
C TYR A 138 -0.61 -6.79 -6.65
N LEU A 139 -0.79 -6.78 -7.97
CA LEU A 139 -1.35 -5.64 -8.69
C LEU A 139 -2.77 -5.30 -8.22
N THR A 140 -3.59 -6.34 -7.99
CA THR A 140 -4.97 -6.19 -7.50
C THR A 140 -5.00 -5.58 -6.09
N VAL A 141 -4.13 -6.05 -5.19
CA VAL A 141 -4.02 -5.54 -3.82
C VAL A 141 -3.50 -4.11 -3.79
N VAL A 142 -2.45 -3.80 -4.56
CA VAL A 142 -1.94 -2.43 -4.66
C VAL A 142 -2.99 -1.47 -5.21
N GLY A 143 -3.66 -1.87 -6.29
CA GLY A 143 -4.70 -1.05 -6.93
C GLY A 143 -5.88 -0.78 -6.02
N SER A 144 -6.43 -1.82 -5.40
CA SER A 144 -7.57 -1.70 -4.47
C SER A 144 -7.19 -0.95 -3.20
N GLY A 145 -6.09 -1.35 -2.55
CA GLY A 145 -5.66 -0.78 -1.27
C GLY A 145 -5.33 0.70 -1.37
N LEU A 146 -4.63 1.13 -2.43
CA LEU A 146 -4.41 2.56 -2.63
C LEU A 146 -5.72 3.26 -2.95
N SER A 147 -6.53 2.75 -3.91
CA SER A 147 -7.82 3.38 -4.27
C SER A 147 -8.70 3.64 -3.05
N ILE A 148 -8.84 2.65 -2.17
CA ILE A 148 -9.60 2.79 -0.91
C ILE A 148 -9.02 3.91 -0.06
N ALA A 149 -7.70 3.92 0.15
CA ALA A 149 -7.04 4.93 0.97
C ALA A 149 -7.12 6.35 0.37
N GLU A 150 -7.01 6.49 -0.96
CA GLU A 150 -7.16 7.80 -1.62
C GLU A 150 -8.59 8.34 -1.45
N ASN A 151 -9.60 7.49 -1.65
CA ASN A 151 -11.00 7.87 -1.48
C ASN A 151 -11.32 8.25 -0.02
N LEU A 152 -10.76 7.53 0.96
CA LEU A 152 -10.92 7.85 2.38
C LEU A 152 -10.25 9.18 2.75
N ALA A 153 -9.09 9.48 2.16
CA ALA A 153 -8.37 10.72 2.42
C ALA A 153 -9.09 11.97 1.85
N GLU A 154 -9.95 11.79 0.85
CA GLU A 154 -10.68 12.88 0.20
C GLU A 154 -12.06 13.16 0.83
N VAL A 155 -12.45 12.42 1.87
CA VAL A 155 -13.72 12.65 2.58
C VAL A 155 -13.65 13.98 3.33
N HIS A 156 -14.42 14.96 2.88
CA HIS A 156 -14.61 16.24 3.58
C HIS A 156 -15.90 16.15 4.41
N PRO A 157 -15.84 16.18 5.75
CA PRO A 157 -17.04 16.11 6.57
C PRO A 157 -17.90 17.36 6.34
N THR A 158 -19.11 17.15 5.81
CA THR A 158 -20.07 18.19 5.42
C THR A 158 -20.89 18.73 6.59
N GLU A 159 -20.92 18.02 7.72
CA GLU A 159 -21.71 18.38 8.89
C GLU A 159 -20.84 18.21 10.14
N ARG A 160 -20.55 19.31 10.83
CA ARG A 160 -20.00 19.27 12.19
C ARG A 160 -21.21 19.23 13.11
N VAL A 161 -21.36 18.16 13.88
CA VAL A 161 -22.37 18.11 14.94
C VAL A 161 -22.02 19.21 15.93
N GLU A 162 -22.82 20.28 15.93
CA GLU A 162 -22.82 21.28 16.99
C GLU A 162 -23.18 20.52 18.28
N GLU A 163 -22.24 20.44 19.23
CA GLU A 163 -22.56 19.93 20.56
C GLU A 163 -23.52 20.93 21.20
N ASP A 164 -24.76 20.50 21.44
CA ASP A 164 -25.76 21.28 22.18
C ASP A 164 -25.19 21.64 23.57
N GLU A 165 -25.19 22.95 23.86
CA GLU A 165 -24.68 23.59 25.09
C GLU A 165 -25.24 23.02 26.41
#